data_AF-A0A2D9RYA9-F1
#
_entry.id   AF-A0A2D9RYA9-F1
#
_cell.length_a   1.000
_cell.length_b   1.000
_cell.length_c   1.000
_cell.angle_alpha   90.00
_cell.angle_beta   90.00
_cell.angle_gamma   90.00
#
_symmetry.space_group_name_H-M   'P 1'
#
loop_
_entity.id
_entity.type
_entity.pdbx_description
1 polymer ?
#
loop_
_entity_poly.entity_id
_entity_poly.type
_entity_poly.pdbx_seq_one_letter_code
_entity_poly.pdbx_strand_id
1 'polypeptide(L)'
;MGAGIFVVIVIILNLILGTRAFILASELKREIHVKASSLTVLYAIQNEILFSAKNSLLPLNSEKAFQCYQRAKVSLRIMYAATIVVILFNMPDQLSD
;
A
#
# COMPACT_ATOMS: atom_id res chain seq x y z
N MET A 1 2.91 28.22 -7.45
CA MET A 1 3.81 27.69 -6.40
C MET A 1 3.13 26.68 -5.47
N GLY A 2 1.82 26.74 -5.18
CA GLY A 2 1.15 25.80 -4.26
C GLY A 2 1.03 24.35 -4.73
N ALA A 3 0.73 24.10 -6.02
CA ALA A 3 0.53 22.74 -6.55
C ALA A 3 1.81 21.88 -6.51
N GLY A 4 2.97 22.46 -6.81
CA GLY A 4 4.25 21.74 -6.78
C GLY A 4 4.65 21.27 -5.38
N ILE A 5 4.42 22.10 -4.35
CA ILE A 5 4.70 21.74 -2.94
C ILE A 5 3.78 20.60 -2.50
N PHE A 6 2.51 20.64 -2.88
CA PHE A 6 1.54 19.58 -2.57
C PHE A 6 1.98 18.22 -3.15
N VAL A 7 2.40 18.20 -4.42
CA VAL A 7 2.89 16.96 -5.08
C VAL A 7 4.10 16.38 -4.33
N VAL A 8 5.07 17.23 -3.95
CA VAL A 8 6.26 16.79 -3.20
C VAL A 8 5.88 16.18 -1.85
N ILE A 9 4.95 16.80 -1.10
CA ILE A 9 4.47 16.28 0.19
C ILE A 9 3.88 14.87 0.01
N VAL A 10 3.07 14.66 -1.03
CA VAL A 10 2.45 13.36 -1.27
C VAL A 10 3.48 12.31 -1.71
N ILE A 11 4.50 12.69 -2.49
CA ILE A 11 5.61 11.79 -2.83
C ILE A 11 6.32 11.33 -1.56
N ILE A 12 6.66 12.25 -0.65
CA ILE A 12 7.31 11.92 0.63
C ILE A 12 6.41 11.01 1.47
N LEU A 13 5.11 11.33 1.57
CA LEU A 13 4.13 10.51 2.28
C LEU A 13 4.07 9.09 1.72
N ASN A 14 4.03 8.95 0.38
CA ASN A 14 3.99 7.66 -0.30
C ASN A 14 5.27 6.85 -0.06
N LEU A 15 6.44 7.49 -0.02
CA LEU A 15 7.70 6.83 0.33
C LEU A 15 7.68 6.28 1.76
N ILE A 16 7.17 7.06 2.72
CA ILE A 16 7.05 6.64 4.12
C ILE A 16 6.06 5.47 4.26
N LEU A 17 4.87 5.59 3.65
CA LEU A 17 3.83 4.55 3.70
C LEU A 17 4.28 3.26 2.99
N GLY A 18 4.93 3.38 1.84
CA GLY A 18 5.48 2.25 1.09
C GLY A 18 6.57 1.51 1.89
N THR A 19 7.49 2.25 2.50
CA THR A 19 8.55 1.68 3.36
C THR A 19 7.94 0.98 4.58
N ARG A 20 6.97 1.63 5.24
CA ARG A 20 6.25 1.03 6.37
C ARG A 20 5.53 -0.27 5.97
N ALA A 21 4.86 -0.28 4.82
CA ALA A 21 4.20 -1.47 4.29
C ALA A 21 5.20 -2.60 4.00
N PHE A 22 6.37 -2.27 3.43
CA PHE A 22 7.44 -3.25 3.18
C PHE A 22 8.00 -3.85 4.48
N ILE A 23 8.24 -3.04 5.52
CA ILE A 23 8.69 -3.53 6.83
C ILE A 23 7.65 -4.48 7.43
N LEU A 24 6.38 -4.09 7.41
CA LEU A 24 5.28 -4.94 7.92
C LEU A 24 5.10 -6.22 7.11
N ALA A 25 5.32 -6.19 5.78
CA ALA A 25 5.32 -7.39 4.95
C ALA A 25 6.51 -8.31 5.26
N SER A 26 7.66 -7.74 5.62
CA SER A 26 8.84 -8.49 6.05
C SER A 26 8.64 -9.15 7.43
N GLU A 27 8.01 -8.43 8.36
CA GLU A 27 7.57 -9.01 9.64
C GLU A 27 6.54 -10.11 9.42
N LEU A 28 5.51 -9.84 8.60
CA LEU A 28 4.49 -10.81 8.26
C LEU A 28 5.10 -12.08 7.69
N LYS A 29 6.03 -11.96 6.73
CA LYS A 29 6.80 -13.08 6.16
C LYS A 29 7.42 -13.95 7.25
N ARG A 30 8.06 -13.32 8.25
CA ARG A 30 8.71 -14.04 9.36
C ARG A 30 7.68 -14.82 10.19
N GLU A 31 6.52 -14.21 10.46
CA GLU A 31 5.43 -14.84 11.23
C GLU A 31 4.76 -16.00 10.48
N ILE A 32 4.60 -15.89 9.16
CA ILE A 32 3.96 -16.94 8.35
C ILE A 32 4.94 -18.03 7.87
N HIS A 33 6.23 -17.90 8.18
CA HIS A 33 7.30 -18.83 7.80
C HIS A 33 7.35 -19.18 6.29
N VAL A 34 6.92 -18.26 5.42
CA VAL A 34 6.88 -18.50 3.97
C VAL A 34 8.26 -18.22 3.34
N LYS A 35 8.73 -19.12 2.46
CA LYS A 35 10.01 -18.98 1.73
C LYS A 35 10.03 -17.83 0.71
N ALA A 36 8.88 -17.22 0.44
CA ALA A 36 8.72 -16.12 -0.51
C ALA A 36 9.51 -14.87 -0.09
N SER A 37 9.77 -13.97 -1.04
CA SER A 37 10.38 -12.67 -0.75
C SER A 37 9.39 -11.74 -0.03
N SER A 38 9.88 -10.78 0.77
CA SER A 38 9.00 -9.78 1.40
C SER A 38 8.26 -8.94 0.36
N LEU A 39 8.87 -8.77 -0.82
CA LEU A 39 8.27 -8.13 -1.99
C LEU A 39 7.07 -8.94 -2.53
N THR A 40 7.19 -10.28 -2.57
CA THR A 40 6.08 -11.18 -2.95
C THR A 40 4.92 -11.09 -1.98
N VAL A 41 5.20 -11.04 -0.67
CA VAL A 41 4.16 -10.85 0.36
C VAL A 41 3.48 -9.50 0.20
N LEU A 42 4.26 -8.44 -0.04
CA LEU A 42 3.71 -7.11 -0.32
C LEU A 42 2.82 -7.12 -1.57
N TYR A 43 3.27 -7.74 -2.66
CA TYR A 43 2.47 -7.88 -3.89
C TYR A 43 1.18 -8.66 -3.68
N ALA A 44 1.17 -9.71 -2.86
CA ALA A 44 -0.05 -10.43 -2.52
C ALA A 44 -1.07 -9.49 -1.84
N ILE A 45 -0.63 -8.70 -0.87
CA ILE A 45 -1.48 -7.71 -0.18
C ILE A 45 -1.96 -6.64 -1.16
N GLN A 46 -1.10 -6.16 -2.06
CA GLN A 46 -1.47 -5.18 -3.09
C GLN A 46 -2.54 -5.73 -4.04
N ASN A 47 -2.37 -6.96 -4.54
CA ASN A 47 -3.36 -7.61 -5.38
C ASN A 47 -4.70 -7.77 -4.66
N GLU A 48 -4.70 -8.16 -3.38
CA GLU A 48 -5.93 -8.26 -2.61
C GLU A 48 -6.65 -6.90 -2.46
N ILE A 49 -5.91 -5.79 -2.38
CA ILE A 49 -6.49 -4.44 -2.35
C ILE A 49 -7.10 -4.09 -3.71
N LEU A 50 -6.36 -4.29 -4.81
CA LEU A 50 -6.78 -3.92 -6.16
C LEU A 50 -7.98 -4.73 -6.65
N PHE A 51 -8.03 -6.03 -6.32
CA PHE A 51 -9.12 -6.92 -6.72
C PHE A 51 -10.23 -7.05 -5.67
N SER A 52 -10.18 -6.27 -4.58
CA SER A 52 -11.16 -6.32 -3.49
C SER A 52 -11.43 -7.74 -2.98
N ALA A 53 -10.36 -8.54 -2.83
CA ALA A 53 -10.48 -9.92 -2.38
C ALA A 53 -11.06 -9.98 -0.96
N LYS A 54 -12.12 -10.78 -0.78
CA LYS A 54 -12.76 -10.99 0.54
C LYS A 54 -11.91 -11.83 1.48
N ASN A 55 -11.14 -12.78 0.93
CA ASN A 55 -10.26 -13.68 1.68
C ASN A 55 -8.80 -13.35 1.39
N SER A 56 -7.94 -13.48 2.40
CA SER A 56 -6.50 -13.36 2.18
C SER A 56 -5.93 -14.64 1.58
N LEU A 57 -5.01 -14.48 0.63
CA LEU A 57 -4.23 -15.56 0.03
C LEU A 57 -3.06 -15.99 0.94
N LEU A 58 -2.80 -15.22 2.01
CA LEU A 58 -1.72 -15.48 2.95
C LEU A 58 -2.22 -16.33 4.14
N PRO A 59 -1.43 -17.29 4.63
CA PRO A 59 -1.79 -18.09 5.80
C PRO A 59 -1.61 -17.26 7.09
N LEU A 60 -2.65 -16.52 7.49
CA LEU A 60 -2.66 -15.67 8.68
C LEU A 60 -2.93 -16.50 9.96
N ASN A 61 -2.00 -17.37 10.32
CA ASN A 61 -2.18 -18.38 11.37
C ASN A 61 -2.02 -17.83 12.81
N SER A 62 -1.56 -16.59 12.97
CA SER A 62 -1.36 -15.96 14.27
C SER A 62 -2.00 -14.58 14.32
N GLU A 63 -2.40 -14.15 15.52
CA GLU A 63 -2.93 -12.80 15.74
C GLU A 63 -1.92 -11.74 15.28
N LYS A 64 -0.63 -11.95 15.57
CA LYS A 64 0.45 -11.05 15.15
C LYS A 64 0.55 -10.97 13.62
N ALA A 65 0.48 -12.10 12.91
CA ALA A 65 0.44 -12.12 11.44
C ALA A 65 -0.78 -11.33 10.92
N PHE A 66 -1.96 -11.55 11.50
CA PHE A 66 -3.16 -10.80 11.12
C PHE A 66 -2.98 -9.28 11.35
N GLN A 67 -2.42 -8.87 12.48
CA GLN A 67 -2.16 -7.46 12.79
C GLN A 67 -1.15 -6.83 11.80
N CYS A 68 -0.03 -7.49 11.51
CA CYS A 68 0.95 -7.02 10.53
C CYS A 68 0.31 -6.89 9.14
N TYR A 69 -0.47 -7.89 8.71
CA TYR A 69 -1.23 -7.87 7.47
C TYR A 69 -2.19 -6.67 7.40
N GLN A 70 -3.03 -6.47 8.42
CA GLN A 70 -3.99 -5.36 8.43
C GLN A 70 -3.28 -4.00 8.40
N ARG A 71 -2.20 -3.83 9.16
CA ARG A 71 -1.42 -2.57 9.18
C ARG A 71 -0.74 -2.31 7.84
N ALA A 72 -0.22 -3.34 7.18
CA ALA A 72 0.37 -3.22 5.85
C ALA A 72 -0.71 -2.83 4.82
N LYS A 73 -1.86 -3.50 4.87
CA LYS A 73 -3.02 -3.23 4.00
C LYS A 73 -3.54 -1.80 4.15
N VAL A 74 -3.67 -1.30 5.38
CA VAL A 74 -4.07 0.09 5.66
C VAL A 74 -3.04 1.07 5.11
N SER A 75 -1.74 0.83 5.32
CA SER A 75 -0.67 1.71 4.82
C SER A 75 -0.71 1.81 3.29
N LEU A 76 -0.89 0.69 2.60
CA LEU A 76 -1.04 0.65 1.13
C LEU A 76 -2.31 1.35 0.65
N ARG A 77 -3.45 1.18 1.35
CA ARG A 77 -4.70 1.87 1.00
C ARG A 77 -4.58 3.39 1.10
N ILE A 78 -3.94 3.90 2.15
CA ILE A 78 -3.69 5.33 2.31
C ILE A 78 -2.76 5.83 1.20
N MET A 79 -1.72 5.07 0.87
CA MET A 79 -0.80 5.39 -0.23
C MET A 79 -1.52 5.49 -1.58
N TYR A 80 -2.40 4.53 -1.89
CA TYR A 80 -3.20 4.58 -3.11
C TYR A 80 -4.20 5.74 -3.12
N ALA A 81 -4.88 6.01 -2.00
CA ALA A 81 -5.79 7.15 -1.90
C ALA A 81 -5.06 8.48 -2.14
N ALA A 82 -3.90 8.68 -1.51
CA ALA A 82 -3.09 9.89 -1.70
C ALA A 82 -2.61 10.04 -3.15
N THR A 83 -2.22 8.93 -3.78
CA THR A 83 -1.80 8.90 -5.19
C THR A 83 -2.96 9.29 -6.13
N ILE A 84 -4.16 8.73 -5.92
CA ILE A 84 -5.35 9.06 -6.70
C ILE A 84 -5.71 10.54 -6.55
N VAL A 85 -5.67 11.06 -5.32
CA VAL A 85 -5.92 12.49 -5.06
C VAL A 85 -4.94 13.36 -5.85
N VAL A 86 -3.64 13.06 -5.83
CA VAL A 86 -2.67 13.83 -6.62
C VAL A 86 -2.97 13.75 -8.10
N ILE A 87 -3.27 12.56 -8.62
CA ILE A 87 -3.61 12.39 -10.04
C ILE A 87 -4.83 13.24 -10.39
N LEU A 88 -5.93 13.14 -9.65
CA LEU A 88 -7.17 13.88 -9.92
C LEU A 88 -6.97 15.41 -9.87
N PHE A 89 -6.17 15.91 -8.93
CA PHE A 89 -5.88 17.35 -8.82
C PHE A 89 -4.87 17.87 -9.86
N ASN A 90 -4.13 16.98 -10.53
CA ASN A 90 -3.12 17.35 -11.54
C ASN A 90 -3.49 16.87 -12.95
N MET A 91 -4.67 16.26 -13.17
CA MET A 91 -5.18 16.04 -14.52
C MET A 91 -5.50 17.43 -15.11
N PRO A 92 -4.79 17.88 -16.18
CA PRO A 92 -5.20 19.09 -16.89
C PRO A 92 -6.62 18.88 -17.43
N ASP A 93 -7.41 19.95 -17.52
CA ASP A 93 -8.76 20.00 -18.12
C ASP A 93 -8.74 19.54 -19.60
N GLN A 94 -8.49 18.26 -19.85
CA GLN A 94 -8.54 17.62 -21.17
C GLN A 94 -9.92 16.99 -21.45
N LEU A 95 -10.95 17.42 -20.72
CA LEU A 95 -12.34 16.98 -20.89
C LEU A 95 -13.28 18.14 -21.25
N SER A 96 -12.75 19.34 -21.51
CA SER A 96 -13.51 20.46 -22.08
C SER A 96 -13.27 20.54 -23.59
N ASP A 97 -13.74 19.52 -24.31
CA ASP A 97 -14.10 19.59 -25.74
C ASP A 97 -15.56 19.18 -25.90
#